data_AF-A0A2G4ICH9-F1
#
_entry.id   AF-A0A2G4ICH9-F1
#
_cell.length_a   1.000
_cell.length_b   1.000
_cell.length_c   1.000
_cell.angle_alpha   90.00
_cell.angle_beta   90.00
_cell.angle_gamma   90.00
#
_symmetry.space_group_name_H-M   'P 1'
#
loop_
_entity.id
_entity.type
_entity.pdbx_description
1 polymer ?
#
loop_
_entity_poly.entity_id
_entity_poly.type
_entity_poly.pdbx_seq_one_letter_code
_entity_poly.pdbx_strand_id
1 'polypeptide(L)'
;MTARSAPLIGRIVAIGCVLGISGLALFAGLHALVVKPVWGQLLGGLPFVIAIGIAVTWAYHEFVRVVPDRICATGGLRFGAMMWLSAFPATALANITRIQRGGSLPIWVDIASFVLALAGGALVIGTVTKSRRAAGAAAVAAAVLLTAAGGPLPVLRGGGAAELWFGLFLLETAAGVILARLYKRWIVPIAPSQAAA
;
A
#
# COMPACT_ATOMS: atom_id res chain seq x y z
N MET A 1 -11.11 -15.75 20.58
CA MET A 1 -10.30 -16.20 19.42
C MET A 1 -10.27 -17.71 19.44
N THR A 2 -10.95 -18.38 18.51
CA THR A 2 -10.94 -19.84 18.43
C THR A 2 -9.61 -20.30 17.82
N ALA A 3 -9.13 -21.51 18.16
CA ALA A 3 -7.87 -22.06 17.65
C ALA A 3 -7.76 -22.09 16.10
N ARG A 4 -8.87 -21.88 15.38
CA ARG A 4 -8.95 -21.79 13.91
C ARG A 4 -8.50 -20.45 13.32
N SER A 5 -8.42 -19.36 14.10
CA SER A 5 -8.03 -18.03 13.61
C SER A 5 -6.52 -17.83 13.48
N ALA A 6 -5.74 -18.54 14.30
CA ALA A 6 -4.28 -18.48 14.32
C ALA A 6 -3.62 -18.81 12.95
N PRO A 7 -4.02 -19.87 12.21
CA PRO A 7 -3.39 -20.18 10.93
C PRO A 7 -3.67 -19.14 9.83
N LEU A 8 -4.80 -18.42 9.89
CA LEU A 8 -5.12 -17.38 8.92
C LEU A 8 -4.27 -16.13 9.14
N ILE A 9 -4.19 -15.65 10.39
CA ILE A 9 -3.38 -14.48 10.75
C ILE A 9 -1.91 -14.73 10.39
N GLY A 10 -1.37 -15.89 10.73
CA GLY A 10 0.01 -16.26 10.38
C GLY A 10 0.28 -16.21 8.87
N ARG A 11 -0.68 -16.61 8.02
CA ARG A 11 -0.54 -16.52 6.56
C ARG A 11 -0.64 -15.09 6.05
N ILE A 12 -1.55 -14.27 6.59
CA ILE A 12 -1.65 -12.84 6.25
C ILE A 12 -0.32 -12.15 6.56
N VAL A 13 0.24 -12.39 7.74
CA VAL A 13 1.56 -11.85 8.13
C VAL A 13 2.65 -12.35 7.19
N ALA A 14 2.70 -13.66 6.89
CA ALA A 14 3.70 -14.22 5.98
C ALA A 14 3.62 -13.64 4.56
N ILE A 15 2.42 -13.52 3.99
CA ILE A 15 2.20 -12.86 2.69
C ILE A 15 2.67 -11.40 2.78
N GLY A 16 2.34 -10.70 3.86
CA GLY A 16 2.77 -9.33 4.10
C GLY A 16 4.28 -9.17 4.13
N CYS A 17 5.01 -10.06 4.83
CA CYS A 17 6.47 -10.05 4.83
C CYS A 17 7.06 -10.28 3.43
N VAL A 18 6.54 -11.27 2.70
CA VAL A 18 6.99 -11.55 1.32
C VAL A 18 6.72 -10.36 0.40
N LEU A 19 5.55 -9.74 0.53
CA LEU A 19 5.16 -8.56 -0.23
C LEU A 19 6.08 -7.37 0.08
N GLY A 20 6.36 -7.11 1.36
CA GLY A 20 7.27 -6.05 1.80
C GLY A 20 8.68 -6.22 1.25
N ILE A 21 9.23 -7.44 1.34
CA ILE A 21 10.56 -7.75 0.79
C ILE A 21 10.58 -7.61 -0.74
N SER A 22 9.53 -8.10 -1.42
CA SER A 22 9.41 -7.97 -2.89
C SER A 22 9.30 -6.49 -3.30
N GLY A 23 8.52 -5.70 -2.58
CA GLY A 23 8.39 -4.26 -2.78
C GLY A 23 9.70 -3.52 -2.56
N LEU A 24 10.48 -3.88 -1.54
CA LEU A 24 11.81 -3.32 -1.30
C LEU A 24 12.77 -3.62 -2.46
N ALA A 25 12.77 -4.85 -2.98
CA ALA A 25 13.59 -5.23 -4.11
C ALA A 25 13.20 -4.45 -5.39
N LEU A 26 11.90 -4.33 -5.66
CA LEU A 26 11.39 -3.55 -6.79
C LEU A 26 11.71 -2.06 -6.65
N PHE A 27 11.54 -1.49 -5.45
CA PHE A 27 11.88 -0.10 -5.13
C PHE A 27 13.38 0.16 -5.34
N ALA A 28 14.24 -0.72 -4.82
CA ALA A 28 15.69 -0.61 -4.99
C ALA A 28 16.09 -0.67 -6.47
N GLY A 29 15.47 -1.58 -7.24
CA GLY A 29 15.66 -1.69 -8.69
C GLY A 29 15.24 -0.42 -9.43
N LEU A 30 14.04 0.10 -9.15
CA LEU A 30 13.56 1.36 -9.73
C LEU A 30 14.51 2.52 -9.41
N HIS A 31 14.96 2.63 -8.16
CA HIS A 31 15.93 3.65 -7.76
C HIS A 31 17.27 3.51 -8.50
N ALA A 32 17.77 2.28 -8.66
CA ALA A 32 19.01 2.02 -9.38
C ALA A 32 18.92 2.39 -10.88
N LEU A 33 17.73 2.26 -11.48
CA LEU A 33 17.50 2.57 -12.89
C LEU A 33 17.24 4.07 -13.15
N VAL A 34 16.51 4.74 -12.25
CA VAL A 34 15.98 6.10 -12.50
C VAL A 34 16.77 7.18 -11.76
N VAL A 35 17.31 6.89 -10.57
CA VAL A 35 17.89 7.92 -9.68
C VAL A 35 19.36 7.63 -9.37
N LYS A 36 19.58 6.69 -8.46
CA LYS A 36 20.89 6.17 -8.04
C LYS A 36 20.68 4.91 -7.21
N PRO A 37 21.65 4.00 -7.17
CA PRO A 37 21.55 2.81 -6.33
C PRO A 37 21.46 3.17 -4.83
N VAL A 38 20.52 2.55 -4.11
CA VAL A 38 20.23 2.78 -2.69
C VAL A 38 20.58 1.59 -1.79
N TRP A 39 21.50 0.72 -2.24
CA TRP A 39 21.81 -0.56 -1.59
C TRP A 39 22.15 -0.45 -0.10
N GLY A 40 22.93 0.57 0.30
CA GLY A 40 23.33 0.78 1.69
C GLY A 40 22.18 1.20 2.63
N GLN A 41 21.02 1.58 2.09
CA GLN A 41 19.86 2.06 2.85
C GLN A 41 18.79 0.96 3.03
N LEU A 42 18.92 -0.17 2.33
CA LEU A 42 17.88 -1.21 2.31
C LEU A 42 17.63 -1.83 3.68
N LEU A 43 18.68 -2.07 4.47
CA LEU A 43 18.54 -2.63 5.82
C LEU A 43 17.77 -1.70 6.75
N GLY A 44 18.01 -0.38 6.66
CA GLY A 44 17.27 0.62 7.43
C GLY A 44 15.79 0.72 7.02
N GLY A 45 15.47 0.42 5.77
CA GLY A 45 14.10 0.38 5.25
C GLY A 45 13.31 -0.88 5.63
N LEU A 46 13.98 -1.95 6.06
CA LEU A 46 13.38 -3.27 6.23
C LEU A 46 12.17 -3.30 7.19
N PRO A 47 12.22 -2.69 8.40
CA PRO A 47 11.08 -2.68 9.31
C PRO A 47 9.85 -2.00 8.70
N PHE A 48 10.07 -0.92 7.94
CA PHE A 48 9.01 -0.11 7.34
C PHE A 48 8.31 -0.85 6.20
N VAL A 49 9.08 -1.51 5.31
CA VAL A 49 8.48 -2.29 4.20
C VAL A 49 7.73 -3.53 4.70
N ILE A 50 8.16 -4.14 5.81
CA ILE A 50 7.42 -5.23 6.45
C ILE A 50 6.09 -4.71 7.00
N ALA A 51 6.11 -3.57 7.71
CA ALA A 51 4.89 -2.95 8.23
C ALA A 51 3.91 -2.58 7.08
N ILE A 52 4.42 -1.99 5.99
CA ILE A 52 3.65 -1.74 4.77
C ILE A 52 3.03 -3.03 4.25
N GLY A 53 3.85 -4.06 4.03
CA GLY A 53 3.40 -5.32 3.43
C GLY A 53 2.30 -5.98 4.24
N ILE A 54 2.41 -6.00 5.57
CA ILE A 54 1.39 -6.53 6.48
C ILE A 54 0.10 -5.69 6.40
N ALA A 55 0.20 -4.37 6.51
CA ALA A 55 -0.96 -3.48 6.48
C ALA A 55 -1.71 -3.57 5.14
N VAL A 56 -0.99 -3.57 4.02
CA VAL A 56 -1.55 -3.69 2.67
C VAL A 56 -2.17 -5.08 2.44
N THR A 57 -1.54 -6.14 2.92
CA THR A 57 -2.09 -7.50 2.83
C THR A 57 -3.38 -7.64 3.64
N TRP A 58 -3.43 -7.04 4.83
CA TRP A 58 -4.64 -6.99 5.64
C TRP A 58 -5.76 -6.19 4.96
N ALA A 59 -5.44 -5.02 4.39
CA ALA A 59 -6.40 -4.25 3.61
C ALA A 59 -6.93 -5.05 2.41
N TYR A 60 -6.07 -5.77 1.71
CA TYR A 60 -6.47 -6.65 0.61
C TYR A 60 -7.35 -7.81 1.08
N HIS A 61 -7.04 -8.42 2.23
CA HIS A 61 -7.87 -9.46 2.85
C HIS A 61 -9.30 -8.96 3.10
N GLU A 62 -9.45 -7.80 3.74
CA GLU A 62 -10.78 -7.21 3.99
C GLU A 62 -11.48 -6.78 2.70
N PHE A 63 -10.73 -6.33 1.69
CA PHE A 63 -11.25 -6.04 0.35
C PHE A 63 -11.85 -7.28 -0.32
N VAL A 64 -11.08 -8.38 -0.44
CA VAL A 64 -11.54 -9.59 -1.16
C VAL A 64 -12.58 -10.39 -0.39
N ARG A 65 -12.73 -10.19 0.92
CA ARG A 65 -13.87 -10.75 1.67
C ARG A 65 -15.21 -10.20 1.20
N VAL A 66 -15.22 -8.97 0.69
CA VAL A 66 -16.43 -8.30 0.19
C VAL A 66 -16.59 -8.49 -1.31
N VAL A 67 -15.47 -8.56 -2.05
CA VAL A 67 -15.46 -8.76 -3.51
C VAL A 67 -14.59 -9.96 -3.91
N PRO A 68 -14.99 -11.20 -3.59
CA PRO A 68 -14.17 -12.40 -3.77
C PRO A 68 -13.77 -12.68 -5.23
N ASP A 69 -14.61 -12.28 -6.19
CA ASP A 69 -14.31 -12.42 -7.63
C ASP A 69 -13.08 -11.60 -8.09
N ARG A 70 -12.55 -10.75 -7.20
CA ARG A 70 -11.33 -9.95 -7.42
C ARG A 70 -10.06 -10.63 -6.96
N ILE A 71 -10.09 -11.90 -6.55
CA ILE A 71 -8.89 -12.71 -6.27
C ILE A 71 -8.27 -13.19 -7.60
N CYS A 72 -7.76 -12.24 -8.38
CA CYS A 72 -7.13 -12.45 -9.68
C CYS A 72 -6.10 -11.34 -9.96
N ALA A 73 -5.28 -11.52 -11.00
CA ALA A 73 -4.24 -10.54 -11.34
C ALA A 73 -4.83 -9.14 -11.61
N THR A 74 -5.90 -9.05 -12.39
CA THR A 74 -6.58 -7.77 -12.68
C THR A 74 -7.17 -7.14 -11.42
N GLY A 75 -7.70 -7.94 -10.50
CA GLY A 75 -8.19 -7.45 -9.20
C GLY A 75 -7.06 -6.92 -8.33
N GLY A 76 -5.93 -7.61 -8.29
CA GLY A 76 -4.70 -7.15 -7.63
C GLY A 76 -4.17 -5.84 -8.21
N LEU A 77 -4.09 -5.74 -9.55
CA LEU A 77 -3.68 -4.52 -10.24
C LEU A 77 -4.58 -3.32 -9.87
N ARG A 78 -5.91 -3.51 -9.91
CA ARG A 78 -6.87 -2.46 -9.52
C ARG A 78 -6.72 -2.08 -8.06
N PHE A 79 -6.49 -3.05 -7.17
CA PHE A 79 -6.25 -2.78 -5.76
C PHE A 79 -4.99 -1.94 -5.54
N GLY A 80 -3.88 -2.28 -6.20
CA GLY A 80 -2.66 -1.47 -6.16
C GLY A 80 -2.88 -0.05 -6.68
N ALA A 81 -3.61 0.11 -7.79
CA ALA A 81 -3.96 1.44 -8.31
C ALA A 81 -4.81 2.26 -7.32
N MET A 82 -5.72 1.61 -6.60
CA MET A 82 -6.54 2.24 -5.55
C MET A 82 -5.68 2.69 -4.35
N MET A 83 -4.69 1.89 -3.93
CA MET A 83 -3.75 2.30 -2.90
C MET A 83 -2.93 3.52 -3.34
N TRP A 84 -2.49 3.56 -4.59
CA TRP A 84 -1.76 4.71 -5.11
C TRP A 84 -2.65 5.97 -5.15
N LEU A 85 -3.89 5.83 -5.62
CA LEU A 85 -4.88 6.91 -5.62
C LEU A 85 -5.17 7.43 -4.20
N SER A 86 -5.11 6.56 -3.19
CA SER A 86 -5.37 6.95 -1.80
C SER A 86 -4.35 7.97 -1.26
N ALA A 87 -3.12 7.95 -1.77
CA ALA A 87 -2.05 8.88 -1.40
C ALA A 87 -2.10 10.20 -2.19
N PHE A 88 -2.93 10.29 -3.24
CA PHE A 88 -2.99 11.47 -4.11
C PHE A 88 -3.37 12.76 -3.36
N PRO A 89 -4.40 12.80 -2.49
CA PRO A 89 -4.78 14.06 -1.82
C PRO A 89 -3.67 14.59 -0.90
N ALA A 90 -3.02 13.70 -0.14
CA ALA A 90 -1.88 14.05 0.72
C ALA A 90 -0.71 14.61 -0.11
N THR A 91 -0.40 13.96 -1.23
CA THR A 91 0.66 14.38 -2.16
C THR A 91 0.33 15.72 -2.82
N ALA A 92 -0.92 15.93 -3.25
CA ALA A 92 -1.36 17.19 -3.83
C ALA A 92 -1.24 18.35 -2.84
N LEU A 93 -1.75 18.19 -1.61
CA LEU A 93 -1.65 19.21 -0.56
C LEU A 93 -0.19 19.64 -0.33
N ALA A 94 0.70 18.68 -0.09
CA ALA A 94 2.09 18.97 0.17
C ALA A 94 2.80 19.65 -1.00
N ASN A 95 2.51 19.25 -2.24
CA ASN A 95 3.11 19.89 -3.41
C ASN A 95 2.61 21.32 -3.62
N ILE A 96 1.30 21.57 -3.44
CA ILE A 96 0.73 22.92 -3.51
C ILE A 96 1.37 23.82 -2.45
N THR A 97 1.48 23.35 -1.20
CA THR A 97 2.10 24.14 -0.13
C THR A 97 3.59 24.39 -0.39
N ARG A 98 4.33 23.42 -0.94
CA ARG A 98 5.74 23.62 -1.33
C ARG A 98 5.89 24.74 -2.36
N ILE A 99 5.02 24.79 -3.37
CA ILE A 99 5.03 25.87 -4.38
C ILE A 99 4.78 27.21 -3.72
N GLN A 100 3.74 27.31 -2.89
CA GLN A 100 3.36 28.57 -2.23
C GLN A 100 4.43 29.11 -1.27
N ARG A 101 5.24 28.23 -0.68
CA ARG A 101 6.19 28.59 0.39
C ARG A 101 7.67 28.50 -0.02
N GLY A 102 7.99 28.28 -1.29
CA GLY A 102 9.38 28.14 -1.73
C GLY A 102 10.07 26.88 -1.18
N GLY A 103 9.29 25.86 -0.79
CA GLY A 103 9.78 24.50 -0.61
C GLY A 103 9.74 23.92 0.81
N SER A 104 9.67 24.71 1.88
CA SER A 104 9.55 24.17 3.25
C SER A 104 8.09 23.84 3.58
N LEU A 105 7.87 22.73 4.29
CA LEU A 105 6.54 22.33 4.75
C LEU A 105 6.37 22.66 6.25
N PRO A 106 5.33 23.41 6.64
CA PRO A 106 4.98 23.54 8.04
C PRO A 106 4.44 22.22 8.60
N ILE A 107 4.64 21.98 9.90
CA ILE A 107 4.25 20.73 10.59
C ILE A 107 2.77 20.35 10.41
N TRP A 108 1.88 21.35 10.26
CA TRP A 108 0.46 21.08 10.04
C TRP A 108 0.20 20.34 8.71
N VAL A 109 1.08 20.49 7.71
CA VAL A 109 0.96 19.78 6.42
C VAL A 109 1.22 18.29 6.63
N ASP A 110 2.12 17.90 7.51
CA ASP A 110 2.38 16.48 7.80
C ASP A 110 1.15 15.84 8.45
N ILE A 111 0.56 16.54 9.44
CA ILE A 111 -0.67 16.12 10.12
C ILE A 111 -1.83 16.03 9.11
N ALA A 112 -2.03 17.07 8.30
CA ALA A 112 -3.08 17.11 7.30
C ALA A 112 -2.90 16.04 6.22
N SER A 113 -1.66 15.80 5.77
CA SER A 113 -1.33 14.74 4.81
C SER A 113 -1.63 13.36 5.37
N PHE A 114 -1.32 13.12 6.65
CA PHE A 114 -1.67 11.88 7.33
C PHE A 114 -3.18 11.66 7.40
N VAL A 115 -3.95 12.68 7.78
CA VAL A 115 -5.43 12.63 7.78
C VAL A 115 -5.97 12.41 6.36
N LEU A 116 -5.40 13.06 5.36
CA LEU A 116 -5.79 12.89 3.96
C LEU A 116 -5.48 11.49 3.43
N ALA A 117 -4.37 10.87 3.83
CA ALA A 117 -4.07 9.48 3.47
C ALA A 117 -5.06 8.51 4.13
N LEU A 118 -5.38 8.68 5.42
CA LEU A 118 -6.42 7.92 6.09
C LEU A 118 -7.76 8.05 5.35
N ALA A 119 -8.19 9.28 5.08
CA ALA A 119 -9.45 9.56 4.40
C ALA A 119 -9.43 9.01 2.96
N GLY A 120 -8.33 9.18 2.23
CA GLY A 120 -8.15 8.65 0.88
C GLY A 120 -8.29 7.14 0.83
N GLY A 121 -7.61 6.42 1.75
CA GLY A 121 -7.70 4.95 1.83
C GLY A 121 -9.13 4.50 2.15
N ALA A 122 -9.75 5.13 3.15
CA ALA A 122 -11.14 4.85 3.51
C ALA A 122 -12.12 5.11 2.37
N LEU A 123 -12.00 6.23 1.66
CA LEU A 123 -12.91 6.64 0.60
C LEU A 123 -12.75 5.77 -0.65
N VAL A 124 -11.52 5.56 -1.13
CA VAL A 124 -11.27 4.81 -2.36
C VAL A 124 -11.76 3.37 -2.23
N ILE A 125 -11.40 2.67 -1.15
CA ILE A 125 -11.83 1.28 -0.95
C ILE A 125 -13.26 1.20 -0.43
N GLY A 126 -13.68 2.11 0.44
CA GLY A 126 -15.02 2.13 1.02
C GLY A 126 -16.11 2.41 -0.02
N THR A 127 -15.85 3.25 -1.03
CA THR A 127 -16.81 3.51 -2.10
C THR A 127 -17.03 2.30 -3.01
N VAL A 128 -15.98 1.51 -3.25
CA VAL A 128 -16.02 0.29 -4.09
C VAL A 128 -16.65 -0.89 -3.35
N THR A 129 -16.33 -1.06 -2.07
CA THR A 129 -16.77 -2.22 -1.27
C THR A 129 -18.05 -1.98 -0.48
N LYS A 130 -18.43 -0.71 -0.25
CA LYS A 130 -19.49 -0.31 0.70
C LYS A 130 -19.32 -0.91 2.11
N SER A 131 -18.09 -1.27 2.50
CA SER A 131 -17.78 -1.92 3.77
C SER A 131 -16.93 -1.04 4.68
N ARG A 132 -17.41 -0.80 5.90
CA ARG A 132 -16.66 -0.04 6.93
C ARG A 132 -15.36 -0.73 7.34
N ARG A 133 -15.32 -2.07 7.36
CA ARG A 133 -14.10 -2.83 7.71
C ARG A 133 -13.03 -2.70 6.63
N ALA A 134 -13.40 -2.88 5.37
CA ALA A 134 -12.48 -2.70 4.25
C ALA A 134 -11.98 -1.25 4.15
N ALA A 135 -12.86 -0.27 4.36
CA ALA A 135 -12.49 1.14 4.45
C ALA A 135 -11.48 1.42 5.59
N GLY A 136 -11.75 0.90 6.80
CA GLY A 136 -10.84 1.07 7.94
C GLY A 136 -9.47 0.43 7.71
N ALA A 137 -9.41 -0.79 7.17
CA ALA A 137 -8.16 -1.45 6.86
C ALA A 137 -7.35 -0.70 5.78
N ALA A 138 -8.04 -0.20 4.74
CA ALA A 138 -7.42 0.61 3.69
C ALA A 138 -6.91 1.96 4.20
N ALA A 139 -7.64 2.61 5.11
CA ALA A 139 -7.17 3.82 5.78
C ALA A 139 -5.85 3.58 6.51
N VAL A 140 -5.78 2.52 7.32
CA VAL A 140 -4.55 2.14 8.04
C VAL A 140 -3.42 1.83 7.07
N ALA A 141 -3.67 1.07 5.99
CA ALA A 141 -2.66 0.77 4.99
C ALA A 141 -2.11 2.05 4.31
N ALA A 142 -3.00 2.98 3.93
CA ALA A 142 -2.60 4.26 3.32
C ALA A 142 -1.78 5.13 4.28
N ALA A 143 -2.16 5.18 5.57
CA ALA A 143 -1.42 5.90 6.60
C ALA A 143 -0.04 5.28 6.85
N VAL A 144 0.05 3.96 6.94
CA VAL A 144 1.34 3.24 7.10
C VAL A 144 2.23 3.48 5.89
N LEU A 145 1.70 3.39 4.67
CA LEU A 145 2.43 3.72 3.44
C LEU A 145 3.01 5.13 3.48
N LEU A 146 2.19 6.13 3.81
CA LEU A 146 2.64 7.52 3.86
C LEU A 146 3.75 7.74 4.90
N THR A 147 3.54 7.24 6.12
CA THR A 147 4.50 7.42 7.22
C THR A 147 5.82 6.69 6.92
N ALA A 148 5.75 5.47 6.42
CA ALA A 148 6.92 4.67 6.05
C ALA A 148 7.71 5.30 4.87
N ALA A 149 7.03 6.00 3.96
CA ALA A 149 7.65 6.75 2.87
C ALA A 149 8.31 8.06 3.33
N GLY A 150 8.16 8.46 4.61
CA GLY A 150 8.66 9.73 5.11
C GLY A 150 7.81 10.93 4.69
N GLY A 151 6.53 10.70 4.35
CA GLY A 151 5.58 11.72 3.94
C GLY A 151 5.40 11.86 2.42
N PRO A 152 4.69 12.91 1.95
CA PRO A 152 4.29 13.01 0.55
C PRO A 152 5.45 13.44 -0.36
N LEU A 153 5.59 12.76 -1.50
CA LEU A 153 6.67 12.96 -2.45
C LEU A 153 6.65 14.39 -3.06
N PRO A 154 7.81 15.04 -3.28
CA PRO A 154 7.91 16.39 -3.83
C PRO A 154 7.85 16.42 -5.37
N VAL A 155 6.77 15.89 -5.94
CA VAL A 155 6.49 15.71 -7.38
C VAL A 155 6.82 16.94 -8.24
N LEU A 156 6.56 18.16 -7.75
CA LEU A 156 6.69 19.39 -8.54
C LEU A 156 8.08 20.05 -8.46
N ARG A 157 9.06 19.45 -7.77
CA ARG A 157 10.43 19.99 -7.67
C ARG A 157 11.37 19.63 -8.84
N GLY A 158 10.93 18.82 -9.81
CA GLY A 158 11.69 18.46 -11.00
C GLY A 158 11.22 17.16 -11.65
N GLY A 159 11.68 16.88 -12.88
CA GLY A 159 11.26 15.70 -13.67
C GLY A 159 11.40 14.37 -12.91
N GLY A 160 12.53 14.17 -12.22
CA GLY A 160 12.78 12.95 -11.47
C GLY A 160 11.79 12.68 -10.33
N ALA A 161 11.17 13.70 -9.73
CA ALA A 161 10.18 13.50 -8.67
C ALA A 161 8.80 13.08 -9.22
N ALA A 162 8.43 13.57 -10.40
CA ALA A 162 7.25 13.11 -11.11
C ALA A 162 7.43 11.68 -11.63
N GLU A 163 8.60 11.35 -12.16
CA GLU A 163 8.96 9.99 -12.55
C GLU A 163 8.88 9.01 -11.38
N LEU A 164 9.34 9.40 -10.19
CA LEU A 164 9.20 8.58 -8.98
C LEU A 164 7.74 8.38 -8.56
N TRP A 165 6.87 9.37 -8.74
CA TRP A 165 5.44 9.23 -8.43
C TRP A 165 4.74 8.24 -9.37
N PHE A 166 5.08 8.25 -10.66
CA PHE A 166 4.62 7.25 -11.62
C PHE A 166 5.28 5.88 -11.39
N GLY A 167 6.54 5.86 -11.00
CA GLY A 167 7.25 4.65 -10.58
C GLY A 167 6.57 3.99 -9.38
N LEU A 168 6.07 4.78 -8.43
CA LEU A 168 5.27 4.28 -7.30
C LEU A 168 3.95 3.67 -7.77
N PHE A 169 3.28 4.27 -8.76
CA PHE A 169 2.08 3.65 -9.37
C PHE A 169 2.38 2.27 -9.95
N LEU A 170 3.47 2.13 -10.70
CA LEU A 170 3.90 0.84 -11.25
C LEU A 170 4.26 -0.15 -10.14
N LEU A 171 4.95 0.31 -9.10
CA LEU A 171 5.32 -0.49 -7.95
C LEU A 171 4.09 -1.03 -7.22
N GLU A 172 3.12 -0.17 -6.91
CA GLU A 172 1.92 -0.54 -6.16
C GLU A 172 0.99 -1.47 -6.97
N THR A 173 0.84 -1.22 -8.27
CA THR A 173 0.07 -2.12 -9.16
C THR A 173 0.73 -3.49 -9.31
N ALA A 174 2.06 -3.54 -9.49
CA ALA A 174 2.82 -4.80 -9.53
C ALA A 174 2.75 -5.56 -8.19
N ALA A 175 2.92 -4.85 -7.08
CA ALA A 175 2.77 -5.39 -5.73
C ALA A 175 1.35 -5.96 -5.51
N GLY A 176 0.31 -5.27 -5.99
CA GLY A 176 -1.06 -5.75 -5.96
C GLY A 176 -1.26 -7.06 -6.73
N VAL A 177 -0.61 -7.21 -7.90
CA VAL A 177 -0.62 -8.48 -8.66
C VAL A 177 0.07 -9.60 -7.89
N ILE A 178 1.25 -9.34 -7.32
CA ILE A 178 2.00 -10.31 -6.50
C ILE A 178 1.13 -10.75 -5.31
N LEU A 179 0.55 -9.79 -4.60
CA LEU A 179 -0.35 -10.02 -3.47
C LEU A 179 -1.54 -10.90 -3.86
N ALA A 180 -2.24 -10.59 -4.95
CA ALA A 180 -3.37 -11.40 -5.43
C ALA A 180 -2.96 -12.85 -5.75
N ARG A 181 -1.78 -13.05 -6.33
CA ARG A 181 -1.23 -14.39 -6.64
C ARG A 181 -0.89 -15.17 -5.37
N LEU A 182 -0.19 -14.55 -4.42
CA LEU A 182 0.15 -15.15 -3.13
C LEU A 182 -1.11 -15.50 -2.34
N TYR A 183 -2.07 -14.58 -2.28
CA TYR A 183 -3.35 -14.77 -1.61
C TYR A 183 -4.14 -15.92 -2.21
N LYS A 184 -4.25 -15.98 -3.55
CA LYS A 184 -4.90 -17.10 -4.25
C LYS A 184 -4.23 -18.44 -3.93
N ARG A 185 -2.90 -18.47 -3.84
CA ARG A 185 -2.15 -19.71 -3.59
C ARG A 185 -2.22 -20.16 -2.13
N TRP A 186 -2.18 -19.23 -1.19
CA TRP A 186 -1.98 -19.56 0.23
C TRP A 186 -3.24 -19.44 1.07
N ILE A 187 -4.28 -18.72 0.64
CA ILE A 187 -5.51 -18.54 1.42
C ILE A 187 -6.70 -19.30 0.81
N VAL A 188 -6.93 -19.16 -0.50
CA VAL A 188 -8.13 -19.72 -1.17
C VAL A 188 -8.28 -21.24 -1.02
N PRO A 189 -7.24 -22.09 -1.10
CA PRO A 189 -7.41 -23.55 -1.02
C PRO A 189 -8.04 -24.08 0.28
N ILE A 190 -8.15 -23.25 1.32
CA ILE A 190 -8.70 -23.63 2.63
C ILE A 190 -10.16 -23.22 2.80
N ALA A 191 -10.64 -22.26 2.01
CA ALA A 191 -12.02 -21.80 2.08
C ALA A 191 -13.07 -22.88 1.70
N PRO A 192 -12.84 -23.80 0.73
CA PRO A 192 -13.87 -24.77 0.31
C PRO A 192 -14.22 -25.80 1.38
N SER A 193 -13.25 -26.22 2.21
CA SER A 193 -13.49 -27.23 3.26
C SER A 193 -14.11 -26.67 4.53
N GLN A 194 -14.37 -25.36 4.60
CA GLN A 194 -14.98 -24.69 5.76
C GLN A 194 -16.46 -24.34 5.53
N ALA A 195 -16.99 -24.48 4.31
CA ALA A 195 -18.40 -24.25 4.01
C ALA A 195 -19.26 -25.52 4.16
N ALA A 196 -18.65 -26.68 4.40
CA ALA A 196 -19.32 -27.97 4.54
C ALA A 196 -19.34 -28.52 5.98
N ALA A 197 -19.07 -27.68 6.99
CA ALA A 197 -19.06 -28.05 8.40
C ALA A 197 -19.86 -27.07 9.26
#